data_AF-A0A529MW87-F1
#
_entry.id   AF-A0A529MW87-F1
#
_cell.length_a   1.000
_cell.length_b   1.000
_cell.length_c   1.000
_cell.angle_alpha   90.00
_cell.angle_beta   90.00
_cell.angle_gamma   90.00
#
_symmetry.space_group_name_H-M   'P 1'
#
loop_
_entity.id
_entity.type
_entity.pdbx_description
1 polymer ?
#
loop_
_entity_poly.entity_id
_entity_poly.type
_entity_poly.pdbx_seq_one_letter_code
_entity_poly.pdbx_strand_id
1 'polypeptide(L)'
;YSWIDSTLSAISFLGMTVPRFLMALIIVYLLVFQLNVSEIGSFFSPEYGGAPWSWAKFVDLVKHVWPVVAIATFGGLAYNMRVMRGNLLDTLNAQYVETAKAKGLTGGAVVMRHAVPNALHPLVMYQGVVLPYM
;
A
#
# COMPACT_ATOMS: atom_id res chain seq x y z
N TYR A 1 9.35 -10.91 19.26
CA TYR A 1 8.28 -11.03 18.25
C TYR A 1 6.95 -10.72 18.92
N SER A 2 6.16 -9.78 18.38
CA SER A 2 4.81 -9.49 18.87
C SER A 2 3.81 -10.41 18.17
N TRP A 3 2.81 -10.94 18.88
CA TRP A 3 1.79 -11.82 18.31
C TRP A 3 1.00 -11.14 17.19
N ILE A 4 0.76 -9.83 17.33
CA ILE A 4 0.09 -8.98 16.34
C ILE A 4 0.84 -9.01 15.00
N ASP A 5 2.16 -8.93 15.08
CA ASP A 5 3.05 -8.86 13.93
C ASP A 5 3.13 -10.20 13.19
N SER A 6 3.11 -11.32 13.93
CA SER A 6 2.99 -12.66 13.36
C SER A 6 1.62 -12.88 12.68
N THR A 7 0.52 -12.46 13.31
CA THR A 7 -0.84 -12.58 12.74
C THR A 7 -1.00 -11.74 11.48
N LEU A 8 -0.55 -10.48 11.49
CA LEU A 8 -0.58 -9.61 10.31
C LEU A 8 0.28 -10.16 9.17
N SER A 9 1.45 -10.73 9.49
CA SER A 9 2.30 -11.39 8.49
C SER A 9 1.59 -12.60 7.87
N ALA A 10 0.93 -13.43 8.68
CA ALA A 10 0.19 -14.60 8.20
C ALA A 10 -1.00 -14.22 7.29
N ILE A 11 -1.80 -13.22 7.69
CA ILE A 11 -2.91 -12.70 6.89
C ILE A 11 -2.39 -12.13 5.56
N SER A 12 -1.31 -11.35 5.61
CA SER A 12 -0.70 -10.76 4.40
C SER A 12 -0.23 -11.84 3.43
N PHE A 13 0.36 -12.92 3.96
CA PHE A 13 0.77 -14.08 3.17
C PHE A 13 -0.38 -14.81 2.49
N LEU A 14 -1.49 -15.04 3.20
CA LEU A 14 -2.68 -15.63 2.62
C LEU A 14 -3.26 -14.73 1.50
N GLY A 15 -3.23 -13.42 1.70
CA GLY A 15 -3.64 -12.44 0.69
C GLY A 15 -2.78 -12.47 -0.58
N MET A 16 -1.49 -12.79 -0.47
CA MET A 16 -0.59 -12.92 -1.62
C MET A 16 -0.90 -14.15 -2.49
N THR A 17 -1.51 -15.19 -1.92
CA THR A 17 -1.90 -16.41 -2.66
C THR A 17 -3.09 -16.15 -3.59
N VAL A 18 -3.89 -15.12 -3.31
CA VAL A 18 -5.05 -14.78 -4.15
C VAL A 18 -4.56 -14.12 -5.44
N PRO A 19 -4.82 -14.71 -6.62
CA PRO A 19 -4.43 -14.09 -7.88
C PRO A 19 -5.11 -12.72 -8.06
N ARG A 20 -4.39 -11.75 -8.64
CA ARG A 20 -4.90 -10.38 -8.86
C ARG A 20 -6.21 -10.37 -9.65
N PHE A 21 -6.32 -11.21 -10.68
CA PHE A 21 -7.55 -11.32 -11.48
C PHE A 21 -8.73 -11.83 -10.64
N LEU A 22 -8.50 -12.77 -9.71
CA LEU A 22 -9.54 -13.29 -8.84
C LEU A 22 -10.00 -12.23 -7.84
N MET A 23 -9.07 -11.46 -7.27
CA MET A 23 -9.42 -10.30 -6.45
C MET A 23 -10.27 -9.29 -7.23
N ALA A 24 -9.93 -9.02 -8.49
CA ALA A 24 -10.72 -8.14 -9.35
C ALA A 24 -12.15 -8.69 -9.53
N LEU A 25 -12.31 -9.99 -9.80
CA LEU A 25 -13.63 -10.62 -9.91
C LEU A 25 -14.44 -10.53 -8.61
N ILE A 26 -13.80 -10.75 -7.46
CA ILE A 26 -14.46 -10.65 -6.14
C ILE A 26 -14.93 -9.21 -5.91
N ILE A 27 -14.08 -8.21 -6.15
CA ILE A 27 -14.43 -6.80 -5.96
C ILE A 27 -15.55 -6.38 -6.90
N VAL A 28 -15.48 -6.77 -8.19
CA VAL A 28 -16.56 -6.54 -9.16
C VAL A 28 -17.86 -7.18 -8.69
N TYR A 29 -17.83 -8.44 -8.24
CA TYR A 29 -19.01 -9.13 -7.74
C TYR A 29 -19.65 -8.39 -6.55
N LEU A 30 -18.85 -7.96 -5.58
CA LEU A 30 -19.34 -7.20 -4.42
C LEU A 30 -19.93 -5.85 -4.86
N LEU A 31 -19.26 -5.13 -5.76
CA LEU A 31 -19.74 -3.85 -6.28
C LEU A 31 -21.09 -4.00 -7.01
N VAL A 32 -21.23 -4.96 -7.94
CA VAL A 32 -22.49 -5.18 -8.68
C VAL A 32 -23.59 -5.67 -7.75
N PHE A 33 -23.36 -6.82 -7.11
CA PHE A 33 -24.45 -7.64 -6.57
C PHE A 33 -24.78 -7.31 -5.12
N GLN A 34 -23.83 -6.75 -4.37
CA GLN A 34 -24.06 -6.39 -2.96
C GLN A 34 -24.27 -4.90 -2.79
N LEU A 35 -23.52 -4.07 -3.54
CA LEU A 35 -23.53 -2.62 -3.41
C LEU A 35 -24.32 -1.89 -4.50
N ASN A 36 -24.86 -2.62 -5.50
CA ASN A 36 -25.61 -2.06 -6.63
C ASN A 36 -24.87 -0.94 -7.38
N VAL A 37 -23.54 -1.02 -7.44
CA VAL A 37 -22.71 -0.09 -8.20
C VAL A 37 -22.72 -0.51 -9.66
N SER A 38 -23.30 0.34 -10.52
CA SER A 38 -23.37 0.11 -11.97
C SER A 38 -22.14 0.61 -12.73
N GLU A 39 -21.25 1.36 -12.08
CA GLU A 39 -20.20 2.17 -12.71
C GLU A 39 -18.84 1.46 -12.78
N ILE A 40 -18.82 0.18 -13.15
CA ILE A 40 -17.62 -0.67 -12.97
C ILE A 40 -16.60 -0.49 -14.10
N GLY A 41 -17.06 0.01 -15.26
CA GLY A 41 -16.20 0.30 -16.41
C GLY A 41 -15.67 1.73 -16.47
N SER A 42 -16.01 2.59 -15.50
CA SER A 42 -15.68 4.01 -15.51
C SER A 42 -15.18 4.45 -14.15
N PHE A 43 -14.21 5.37 -14.14
CA PHE A 43 -13.82 6.08 -12.91
C PHE A 43 -14.73 7.27 -12.59
N PHE A 44 -15.73 7.49 -13.42
CA PHE A 44 -16.68 8.59 -13.28
C PHE A 44 -18.10 8.07 -13.35
N SER A 45 -18.97 8.67 -12.55
CA SER A 45 -20.41 8.49 -12.70
C SER A 45 -20.91 9.07 -14.03
N PRO A 46 -22.10 8.68 -14.52
CA PRO A 46 -22.64 9.13 -15.80
C PRO A 46 -22.68 10.66 -15.97
N GLU A 47 -22.86 11.39 -14.87
CA GLU A 47 -22.85 12.86 -14.84
C GLU A 47 -21.48 13.45 -15.25
N TYR A 48 -20.38 12.81 -14.84
CA TYR A 48 -19.03 13.34 -15.01
C TYR A 48 -18.24 12.72 -16.17
N GLY A 49 -18.75 11.66 -16.81
CA GLY A 49 -18.07 10.95 -17.90
C GLY A 49 -17.61 11.85 -19.06
N GLY A 50 -18.40 12.86 -19.42
CA GLY A 50 -18.08 13.85 -20.48
C GLY A 50 -17.89 15.29 -19.98
N ALA A 51 -18.06 15.55 -18.67
CA ALA A 51 -18.02 16.89 -18.12
C ALA A 51 -16.58 17.48 -18.12
N PRO A 52 -16.42 18.81 -18.25
CA PRO A 52 -15.13 19.46 -18.03
C PRO A 52 -14.64 19.24 -16.59
N TRP A 53 -13.34 19.42 -16.37
CA TRP A 53 -12.75 19.26 -15.04
C TRP A 53 -13.35 20.26 -14.05
N SER A 54 -13.79 19.73 -12.91
CA SER A 54 -14.32 20.49 -11.78
C SER A 54 -13.91 19.81 -10.48
N TRP A 55 -14.02 20.53 -9.37
CA TRP A 55 -13.77 19.94 -8.05
C TRP A 55 -14.71 18.76 -7.77
N ALA A 56 -15.97 18.87 -8.18
CA ALA A 56 -16.94 17.80 -8.04
C ALA A 56 -16.53 16.53 -8.83
N LYS A 57 -16.05 16.71 -10.06
CA LYS A 57 -15.51 15.61 -10.89
C LYS A 57 -14.28 14.95 -10.26
N PHE A 58 -13.41 15.72 -9.62
CA PHE A 58 -12.26 15.17 -8.89
C PHE A 58 -12.70 14.34 -7.67
N VAL A 59 -13.65 14.85 -6.88
CA VAL A 59 -14.19 14.10 -5.74
C VAL A 59 -14.89 12.81 -6.21
N ASP A 60 -15.59 12.86 -7.33
CA ASP A 60 -16.20 11.69 -7.97
C ASP A 60 -15.14 10.64 -8.36
N LEU A 61 -14.04 11.04 -9.00
CA LEU A 61 -12.92 10.16 -9.30
C LEU A 61 -12.36 9.45 -8.05
N VAL A 62 -12.13 10.20 -6.97
CA VAL A 62 -11.57 9.64 -5.72
C VAL A 62 -12.50 8.59 -5.11
N LYS A 63 -13.82 8.74 -5.27
CA LYS A 63 -14.81 7.75 -4.82
C LYS A 63 -14.79 6.46 -5.64
N HIS A 64 -14.38 6.52 -6.90
CA HIS A 64 -14.40 5.37 -7.82
C HIS A 64 -13.04 4.69 -8.01
N VAL A 65 -11.93 5.33 -7.60
CA VAL A 65 -10.57 4.81 -7.85
C VAL A 65 -10.16 3.69 -6.90
N TRP A 66 -10.80 3.59 -5.73
CA TRP A 66 -10.39 2.66 -4.66
C TRP A 66 -10.31 1.18 -5.08
N PRO A 67 -11.16 0.62 -5.97
CA PRO A 67 -11.07 -0.78 -6.37
C PRO A 67 -9.73 -1.10 -7.04
N VAL A 68 -9.28 -0.21 -7.93
CA VAL A 68 -8.00 -0.36 -8.63
C VAL A 68 -6.83 -0.21 -7.65
N VAL A 69 -6.91 0.76 -6.74
CA VAL A 69 -5.89 0.96 -5.68
C VAL A 69 -5.81 -0.26 -4.76
N ALA A 70 -6.95 -0.85 -4.39
CA ALA A 70 -7.01 -2.06 -3.59
C ALA A 70 -6.33 -3.23 -4.31
N ILE A 71 -6.69 -3.50 -5.57
CA ILE A 71 -6.10 -4.60 -6.36
C ILE A 71 -4.59 -4.41 -6.52
N ALA A 72 -4.14 -3.19 -6.83
CA ALA A 72 -2.74 -2.86 -7.00
C ALA A 72 -1.93 -3.04 -5.70
N THR A 73 -2.52 -2.68 -4.56
CA THR A 73 -1.84 -2.73 -3.26
C THR A 73 -1.80 -4.16 -2.71
N PHE A 74 -2.91 -4.89 -2.74
CA PHE A 74 -3.03 -6.18 -2.06
C PHE A 74 -2.04 -7.24 -2.58
N GLY A 75 -1.77 -7.27 -3.89
CA GLY A 75 -0.86 -8.26 -4.47
C GLY A 75 0.62 -8.10 -4.09
N GLY A 76 1.04 -6.91 -3.66
CA GLY A 76 2.45 -6.61 -3.31
C GLY A 76 2.68 -6.35 -1.81
N LEU A 77 1.62 -6.14 -1.04
CA LEU A 77 1.70 -5.66 0.34
C LEU A 77 2.54 -6.58 1.24
N ALA A 78 2.31 -7.90 1.17
CA ALA A 78 3.01 -8.86 2.01
C ALA A 78 4.52 -8.93 1.72
N TYR A 79 4.89 -8.83 0.43
CA TYR A 79 6.29 -8.79 0.02
C TYR A 79 6.95 -7.51 0.54
N ASN A 80 6.33 -6.37 0.28
CA ASN A 80 6.83 -5.06 0.70
C ASN A 80 6.98 -4.97 2.23
N MET A 81 6.03 -5.50 2.99
CA MET A 81 6.11 -5.57 4.46
C MET A 81 7.32 -6.38 4.92
N ARG A 82 7.57 -7.54 4.30
CA ARG A 82 8.69 -8.39 4.67
C ARG A 82 10.04 -7.74 4.34
N VAL A 83 10.14 -7.14 3.16
CA VAL A 83 11.35 -6.40 2.73
C VAL A 83 11.58 -5.22 3.66
N MET A 84 10.56 -4.41 3.95
CA MET A 84 10.66 -3.29 4.87
C MET A 84 11.12 -3.72 6.26
N ARG A 85 10.58 -4.85 6.75
CA ARG A 85 10.98 -5.41 8.05
C ARG A 85 12.45 -5.80 8.07
N GLY A 86 12.94 -6.50 7.04
CA GLY A 86 14.35 -6.86 6.92
C GLY A 86 15.23 -5.62 6.91
N ASN A 87 14.94 -4.67 6.02
CA ASN A 87 15.68 -3.43 5.90
C ASN A 87 15.68 -2.63 7.21
N LEU A 88 14.54 -2.55 7.91
CA LEU A 88 14.44 -1.81 9.17
C LEU A 88 15.29 -2.47 10.27
N LEU A 89 15.29 -3.81 10.35
CA LEU A 89 16.12 -4.54 11.32
C LEU A 89 17.62 -4.31 11.06
N ASP A 90 18.05 -4.37 9.80
CA ASP A 90 19.44 -4.10 9.43
C ASP A 90 19.82 -2.65 9.76
N THR A 91 18.93 -1.72 9.43
CA THR A 91 19.13 -0.28 9.66
C THR A 91 19.21 0.06 11.15
N LEU A 92 18.41 -0.58 12.00
CA LEU A 92 18.41 -0.35 13.45
C LEU A 92 19.71 -0.77 14.14
N ASN A 93 20.49 -1.66 13.50
CA ASN A 93 21.81 -2.12 13.95
C ASN A 93 22.97 -1.30 13.35
N ALA A 94 22.68 -0.25 12.57
CA ALA A 94 23.71 0.59 11.99
C ALA A 94 24.36 1.55 13.01
N GLN A 95 25.65 1.81 12.86
CA GLN A 95 26.44 2.66 13.77
C GLN A 95 25.88 4.09 13.90
N TYR A 96 25.30 4.66 12.84
CA TYR A 96 24.70 6.00 12.91
C TYR A 96 23.41 6.02 13.75
N VAL A 97 22.68 4.89 13.82
CA VAL A 97 21.51 4.72 14.70
C VAL A 97 21.96 4.62 16.15
N GLU A 98 23.03 3.88 16.43
CA GLU A 98 23.63 3.81 17.75
C GLU A 98 24.13 5.19 18.21
N THR A 99 24.80 5.92 17.32
CA THR A 99 25.23 7.29 17.57
C THR A 99 24.05 8.22 17.88
N ALA A 100 22.94 8.09 17.15
CA ALA A 100 21.73 8.88 17.41
C ALA A 100 21.12 8.56 18.78
N LYS A 101 21.11 7.29 19.19
CA LYS A 101 20.69 6.87 20.54
C LYS A 101 21.62 7.45 21.61
N ALA A 102 22.94 7.38 21.40
CA ALA A 102 23.94 7.92 22.33
C ALA A 102 23.85 9.46 22.49
N LYS A 103 23.39 10.17 21.45
CA LYS A 103 23.08 11.61 21.50
C LYS A 103 21.78 11.94 22.23
N GLY A 104 21.07 10.95 22.79
CA GLY A 104 19.87 11.16 23.60
C GLY A 104 18.57 11.23 22.81
N LEU A 105 18.53 10.85 21.53
CA LEU A 105 17.27 10.81 20.79
C LEU A 105 16.36 9.70 21.35
N THR A 106 15.06 9.98 21.45
CA THR A 106 14.06 8.99 21.86
C THR A 106 13.95 7.87 20.83
N GLY A 107 13.57 6.67 21.27
CA GLY A 107 13.43 5.50 20.38
C GLY A 107 12.52 5.76 19.17
N GLY A 108 11.40 6.46 19.38
CA GLY A 108 10.50 6.87 18.28
C GLY A 108 11.15 7.85 17.30
N ALA A 109 11.90 8.84 17.80
CA ALA A 109 12.62 9.79 16.94
C ALA A 109 13.72 9.10 16.13
N VAL A 110 14.45 8.16 16.75
CA VAL A 110 15.47 7.36 16.07
C VAL A 110 14.85 6.53 14.94
N VAL A 111 13.72 5.87 15.21
CA VAL A 111 13.02 5.06 14.19
C VAL A 111 12.52 5.94 13.06
N MET A 112 11.74 6.98 13.35
CA MET A 112 11.05 7.76 12.33
C MET A 112 11.97 8.70 11.54
N ARG A 113 13.02 9.24 12.17
CA ARG A 113 13.91 10.22 11.55
C ARG A 113 15.15 9.59 10.92
N HIS A 114 15.60 8.44 11.42
CA HIS A 114 16.85 7.81 10.97
C HIS A 114 16.65 6.42 10.38
N ALA A 115 15.91 5.53 11.04
CA ALA A 115 15.80 4.16 10.55
C ALA A 115 14.84 4.02 9.35
N VAL A 116 13.63 4.58 9.44
CA VAL A 116 12.59 4.44 8.41
C VAL A 116 12.99 5.03 7.06
N PRO A 117 13.48 6.28 6.97
CA PRO A 117 13.86 6.86 5.67
C PRO A 117 14.96 6.05 4.95
N ASN A 118 15.92 5.52 5.70
CA ASN A 118 17.00 4.72 5.13
C ASN A 118 16.55 3.30 4.75
N ALA A 119 15.70 2.67 5.57
CA ALA A 119 15.16 1.34 5.28
C ALA A 119 14.19 1.32 4.08
N LEU A 120 13.58 2.47 3.74
CA LEU A 120 12.62 2.59 2.63
C LEU A 120 13.27 2.67 1.25
N HIS A 121 14.54 3.04 1.14
CA HIS A 121 15.20 3.28 -0.15
C HIS A 121 15.01 2.14 -1.17
N PRO A 122 15.26 0.86 -0.81
CA PRO A 122 15.06 -0.25 -1.73
C PRO A 122 13.62 -0.42 -2.21
N LEU A 123 12.63 -0.13 -1.35
CA LEU A 123 11.21 -0.21 -1.70
C LEU A 123 10.83 0.87 -2.70
N VAL A 124 11.30 2.10 -2.50
CA VAL A 124 11.05 3.21 -3.44
C VAL A 124 11.64 2.90 -4.82
N MET A 125 12.87 2.36 -4.86
CA MET A 125 13.50 1.92 -6.10
C MET A 125 12.70 0.82 -6.80
N TYR A 126 12.25 -0.19 -6.04
CA TYR A 126 11.43 -1.27 -6.58
C TYR A 126 10.11 -0.75 -7.18
N GLN A 127 9.43 0.20 -6.53
CA GLN A 127 8.22 0.79 -7.09
C GLN A 127 8.48 1.59 -8.37
N GLY A 128 9.61 2.30 -8.47
CA GLY A 128 10.00 2.98 -9.70
C GLY A 128 10.15 2.04 -10.89
N VAL A 129 10.56 0.79 -10.65
CA VAL A 129 10.66 -0.24 -11.68
C VAL A 129 9.30 -0.88 -11.98
N VAL A 130 8.46 -1.12 -10.98
CA VAL A 130 7.21 -1.90 -11.15
C VAL A 130 6.06 -1.07 -11.70
N LEU A 131 5.93 0.21 -11.31
CA LEU A 131 4.81 1.06 -11.67
C LEU A 131 4.50 1.14 -13.18
N PRO A 132 5.50 1.19 -14.10
CA PRO A 132 5.23 1.20 -15.54
C PRO A 132 4.64 -0.11 -16.11
N TYR A 133 4.75 -1.22 -15.37
CA TYR A 133 4.30 -2.55 -15.81
C TYR A 133 2.98 -3.00 -15.14
N MET A 134 2.38 -2.16 -14.31
CA MET A 134 1.08 -2.42 -13.65
C MET A 134 -0.07 -1.88 -14.49
#